data_AF-A0A8H7BH07-F1
#
_entry.id   AF-A0A8H7BH07-F1
#
_cell.length_a   1.000
_cell.length_b   1.000
_cell.length_c   1.000
_cell.angle_alpha   90.00
_cell.angle_beta   90.00
_cell.angle_gamma   90.00
#
_symmetry.space_group_name_H-M   'P 1'
#
loop_
_entity.id
_entity.type
_entity.pdbx_description
1 polymer ?
#
loop_
_entity_poly.entity_id
_entity_poly.type
_entity_poly.pdbx_seq_one_letter_code
_entity_poly.pdbx_strand_id
1 'polypeptide(L)'
;MAPKEVVRARPAGYVTLLLKLGDNLEFRWALTTEMSDYDPFVPFRHKEIVGNTPGLGNAYEMANNALEASLGLDYWREQVTNTTSDAEYSESGATGSDGDTCSEPEMRKALRLSREKFYDKQSKEETVRNAKLPTPSISPHTPARGLGYQRTFFDKTLSGLDRGRREPISDAVEGEILQSKDFVQVLVGPNSQVSTLQKESIWNRPYFRDPRFGINLFDHNDDGIWNLQHPALVEIDPEDFVFAAEYLESGGFGYRYPQDGGEMEEAFAQCVSAWFTAEKLGMSDMMDHVVEKLEGCIEPEMQDVLVFAYQVYVSQNTALPSQVRLKDYLAMCIAENWWIYLDDDNLSSDFIEKVKRLPELERDIYQRRLPALLERLSGDQEDSETETD
;
A
#
# COMPACT_ATOMS: atom_id res chain seq x y z
N MET A 1 -18.73 22.91 5.56
CA MET A 1 -18.01 23.78 4.60
C MET A 1 -16.51 23.64 4.84
N ALA A 2 -15.70 23.60 3.78
CA ALA A 2 -14.29 24.02 3.78
C ALA A 2 -14.10 24.88 2.50
N PRO A 3 -13.31 25.98 2.50
CA PRO A 3 -11.88 26.05 2.88
C PRO A 3 -11.55 27.34 3.71
N LYS A 4 -10.32 27.84 3.94
CA LYS A 4 -8.95 27.43 3.54
C LYS A 4 -8.03 27.10 4.73
N GLU A 5 -8.26 27.69 5.89
CA GLU A 5 -7.62 27.35 7.16
C GLU A 5 -8.11 25.98 7.69
N VAL A 6 -9.26 25.53 7.19
CA VAL A 6 -10.09 24.42 7.71
C VAL A 6 -9.37 23.06 7.82
N VAL A 7 -8.27 22.84 7.08
CA VAL A 7 -7.46 21.60 7.17
C VAL A 7 -6.04 21.85 7.69
N ARG A 8 -5.60 23.12 7.85
CA ARG A 8 -4.22 23.47 8.26
C ARG A 8 -3.83 23.07 9.69
N ALA A 9 -4.76 22.54 10.48
CA ALA A 9 -4.62 22.38 11.92
C ALA A 9 -5.35 21.13 12.48
N ARG A 10 -5.43 20.04 11.70
CA ARG A 10 -5.93 18.73 12.17
C ARG A 10 -4.98 17.60 11.73
N PRO A 11 -4.82 16.51 12.50
CA PRO A 11 -5.84 15.76 13.28
C PRO A 11 -6.43 16.48 14.51
N ALA A 12 -7.63 16.13 15.00
CA ALA A 12 -8.47 14.97 14.70
C ALA A 12 -9.93 15.36 14.39
N GLY A 13 -10.72 14.39 13.92
CA GLY A 13 -12.01 14.66 13.28
C GLY A 13 -11.79 15.26 11.89
N TYR A 14 -11.34 14.44 10.94
CA TYR A 14 -11.04 14.85 9.57
C TYR A 14 -12.32 15.28 8.84
N VAL A 15 -12.16 16.10 7.79
CA VAL A 15 -13.27 16.63 6.99
C VAL A 15 -13.16 16.11 5.55
N THR A 16 -14.10 15.27 5.14
CA THR A 16 -14.17 14.66 3.80
C THR A 16 -15.04 15.50 2.87
N LEU A 17 -14.62 15.66 1.61
CA LEU A 17 -15.48 16.18 0.53
C LEU A 17 -16.36 15.04 0.03
N LEU A 18 -17.68 15.22 0.08
CA LEU A 18 -18.67 14.23 -0.38
C LEU A 18 -19.47 14.80 -1.56
N LEU A 19 -19.73 13.96 -2.56
CA LEU A 19 -20.76 14.23 -3.57
C LEU A 19 -22.09 13.67 -3.04
N LYS A 20 -23.07 14.54 -2.83
CA LYS A 20 -24.43 14.14 -2.46
C LYS A 20 -25.22 13.86 -3.74
N LEU A 21 -25.75 12.65 -3.84
CA LEU A 21 -26.70 12.23 -4.87
C LEU A 21 -28.15 12.57 -4.45
N GLY A 22 -29.03 12.78 -5.42
CA GLY A 22 -30.43 13.22 -5.24
C GLY A 22 -30.92 14.02 -6.45
N ASP A 23 -32.01 14.78 -6.29
CA ASP A 23 -32.64 15.56 -7.38
C ASP A 23 -31.68 16.53 -8.10
N ASN A 24 -30.63 16.97 -7.40
CA ASN A 24 -29.49 17.68 -7.97
C ASN A 24 -28.20 17.16 -7.33
N LEU A 25 -27.10 17.12 -8.11
CA LEU A 25 -25.78 16.76 -7.63
C LEU A 25 -25.15 17.93 -6.83
N GLU A 26 -24.84 17.70 -5.55
CA GLU A 26 -24.31 18.74 -4.66
C GLU A 26 -23.00 18.31 -3.98
N PHE A 27 -21.94 19.11 -4.11
CA PHE A 27 -20.74 18.92 -3.29
C PHE A 27 -20.94 19.45 -1.86
N ARG A 28 -20.69 18.60 -0.86
CA ARG A 28 -20.80 18.89 0.57
C ARG A 28 -19.53 18.47 1.31
N TRP A 29 -19.39 18.89 2.56
CA TRP A 29 -18.26 18.53 3.42
C TRP A 29 -18.79 18.00 4.75
N ALA A 30 -18.31 16.84 5.19
CA ALA A 30 -18.73 16.16 6.43
C ALA A 30 -17.50 15.72 7.25
N LEU A 31 -17.68 15.52 8.55
CA LEU A 31 -16.67 14.95 9.45
C LEU A 31 -16.63 13.43 9.33
N THR A 32 -15.47 12.78 9.58
CA THR A 32 -15.38 11.31 9.64
C THR A 32 -16.38 10.69 10.64
N THR A 33 -16.67 11.38 11.75
CA THR A 33 -17.66 10.97 12.76
C THR A 33 -19.12 11.18 12.33
N GLU A 34 -19.35 11.82 11.19
CA GLU A 34 -20.66 11.97 10.52
C GLU A 34 -20.80 11.00 9.34
N MET A 35 -19.75 10.23 9.02
CA MET A 35 -19.79 9.14 8.06
C MET A 35 -20.13 7.82 8.77
N SER A 36 -20.60 6.84 8.01
CA SER A 36 -20.80 5.47 8.47
C SER A 36 -20.52 4.54 7.30
N ASP A 37 -19.88 3.41 7.56
CA ASP A 37 -19.42 2.52 6.51
C ASP A 37 -20.60 1.85 5.79
N TYR A 38 -20.50 1.80 4.46
CA TYR A 38 -21.52 1.21 3.61
C TYR A 38 -21.23 -0.28 3.41
N ASP A 39 -22.06 -1.13 4.01
CA ASP A 39 -22.03 -2.58 3.82
C ASP A 39 -23.17 -3.02 2.86
N PRO A 40 -22.86 -3.54 1.65
CA PRO A 40 -23.86 -4.03 0.69
C PRO A 40 -24.40 -5.42 1.03
N PHE A 41 -23.76 -6.17 1.94
CA PHE A 41 -24.10 -7.55 2.28
C PHE A 41 -24.98 -7.66 3.53
N VAL A 42 -24.99 -6.67 4.42
CA VAL A 42 -25.87 -6.62 5.61
C VAL A 42 -27.35 -6.56 5.19
N PRO A 43 -28.16 -7.62 5.46
CA PRO A 43 -29.55 -7.63 5.02
C PRO A 43 -30.39 -6.59 5.78
N PHE A 44 -31.05 -5.69 5.06
CA PHE A 44 -31.71 -4.48 5.57
C PHE A 44 -32.98 -4.77 6.40
N ARG A 45 -32.81 -5.39 7.57
CA ARG A 45 -33.88 -5.86 8.47
C ARG A 45 -34.01 -5.07 9.77
N HIS A 46 -33.05 -4.21 10.12
CA HIS A 46 -33.07 -3.36 11.31
C HIS A 46 -34.04 -2.18 11.16
N LYS A 47 -35.35 -2.46 11.32
CA LYS A 47 -36.44 -1.47 11.16
C LYS A 47 -36.28 -0.21 12.01
N GLU A 48 -35.63 -0.30 13.17
CA GLU A 48 -35.41 0.85 14.06
C GLU A 48 -34.47 1.90 13.45
N ILE A 49 -33.38 1.47 12.80
CA ILE A 49 -32.40 2.39 12.20
C ILE A 49 -33.03 3.13 11.02
N VAL A 50 -33.78 2.42 10.18
CA VAL A 50 -34.48 2.99 9.01
C VAL A 50 -35.64 3.89 9.44
N GLY A 51 -36.40 3.50 10.47
CA GLY A 51 -37.50 4.29 11.02
C GLY A 51 -37.03 5.59 11.69
N ASN A 52 -35.84 5.59 12.29
CA ASN A 52 -35.25 6.76 12.95
C ASN A 52 -34.44 7.66 12.01
N THR A 53 -34.14 7.23 10.77
CA THR A 53 -33.26 7.96 9.84
C THR A 53 -33.94 8.22 8.48
N PRO A 54 -34.70 9.31 8.34
CA PRO A 54 -35.42 9.63 7.10
C PRO A 54 -34.51 9.69 5.87
N GLY A 55 -34.90 9.01 4.79
CA GLY A 55 -34.17 8.98 3.52
C GLY A 55 -33.03 7.94 3.44
N LEU A 56 -32.65 7.29 4.54
CA LEU A 56 -31.55 6.32 4.55
C LEU A 56 -31.81 5.11 3.64
N GLY A 57 -33.05 4.62 3.57
CA GLY A 57 -33.43 3.52 2.69
C GLY A 57 -33.19 3.84 1.20
N ASN A 58 -33.65 5.02 0.75
CA ASN A 58 -33.46 5.49 -0.62
C ASN A 58 -31.97 5.66 -0.98
N ALA A 59 -31.14 6.06 -0.01
CA ALA A 59 -29.69 6.16 -0.21
C ALA A 59 -29.03 4.78 -0.41
N TYR A 60 -29.44 3.77 0.37
CA TYR A 60 -28.99 2.38 0.18
C TYR A 60 -29.51 1.75 -1.12
N GLU A 61 -30.75 2.04 -1.52
CA GLU A 61 -31.30 1.63 -2.81
C GLU A 61 -30.51 2.24 -3.98
N MET A 62 -30.23 3.54 -3.92
CA MET A 62 -29.42 4.25 -4.92
C MET A 62 -27.97 3.73 -5.00
N ALA A 63 -27.35 3.41 -3.86
CA ALA A 63 -26.01 2.85 -3.79
C ALA A 63 -25.94 1.42 -4.36
N ASN A 64 -26.89 0.55 -4.03
CA ASN A 64 -26.97 -0.79 -4.61
C ASN A 64 -27.21 -0.75 -6.12
N ASN A 65 -28.17 0.07 -6.59
CA ASN A 65 -28.42 0.25 -8.02
C ASN A 65 -27.17 0.76 -8.78
N ALA A 66 -26.36 1.62 -8.17
CA ALA A 66 -25.11 2.08 -8.75
C ALA A 66 -24.01 1.01 -8.79
N LEU A 67 -23.95 0.11 -7.80
CA LEU A 67 -23.04 -1.04 -7.79
C LEU A 67 -23.45 -2.11 -8.80
N GLU A 68 -24.75 -2.47 -8.86
CA GLU A 68 -25.28 -3.42 -9.85
C GLU A 68 -25.05 -2.94 -11.29
N ALA A 69 -25.24 -1.63 -11.55
CA ALA A 69 -24.95 -1.01 -12.83
C ALA A 69 -23.46 -0.67 -13.06
N SER A 70 -22.56 -1.06 -12.14
CA SER A 70 -21.09 -0.84 -12.23
C SER A 70 -20.67 0.63 -12.46
N LEU A 71 -21.41 1.58 -11.87
CA LEU A 71 -21.25 3.02 -12.10
C LEU A 71 -20.06 3.60 -11.30
N GLY A 72 -18.85 3.46 -11.87
CA GLY A 72 -17.61 3.97 -11.31
C GLY A 72 -17.48 5.50 -11.28
N LEU A 73 -16.37 6.00 -10.72
CA LEU A 73 -16.12 7.43 -10.50
C LEU A 73 -16.17 8.28 -11.77
N ASP A 74 -15.82 7.72 -12.92
CA ASP A 74 -15.80 8.46 -14.19
C ASP A 74 -17.22 8.74 -14.72
N TYR A 75 -18.18 7.82 -14.52
CA TYR A 75 -19.60 8.05 -14.81
C TYR A 75 -20.14 9.22 -13.98
N TRP A 76 -19.83 9.25 -12.67
CA TRP A 76 -20.26 10.36 -11.80
C TRP A 76 -19.57 11.67 -12.14
N ARG A 77 -18.33 11.64 -12.65
CA ARG A 77 -17.65 12.83 -13.18
C ARG A 77 -18.34 13.36 -14.44
N GLU A 78 -18.67 12.47 -15.38
CA GLU A 78 -19.41 12.80 -16.60
C GLU A 78 -20.79 13.41 -16.27
N GLN A 79 -21.54 12.79 -15.36
CA GLN A 79 -22.84 13.31 -14.90
C GLN A 79 -22.72 14.70 -14.25
N VAL A 80 -21.70 14.95 -13.42
CA VAL A 80 -21.45 16.29 -12.87
C VAL A 80 -21.16 17.30 -13.99
N THR A 81 -20.30 16.98 -14.97
CA THR A 81 -19.97 17.90 -16.07
C THR A 81 -21.11 18.14 -17.06
N ASN A 82 -22.00 17.17 -17.26
CA ASN A 82 -23.22 17.35 -18.04
C ASN A 82 -24.22 18.25 -17.29
N THR A 83 -24.38 18.04 -15.97
CA THR A 83 -25.26 18.87 -15.12
C THR A 83 -24.78 20.32 -15.02
N THR A 84 -23.47 20.60 -15.04
CA THR A 84 -22.95 21.98 -15.04
C THR A 84 -22.96 22.64 -16.42
N SER A 85 -22.80 21.89 -17.51
CA SER A 85 -22.85 22.46 -18.87
C SER A 85 -24.26 22.84 -19.31
N ASP A 86 -25.29 22.08 -18.93
CA ASP A 86 -26.70 22.47 -19.10
C ASP A 86 -27.06 23.76 -18.33
N ALA A 87 -26.30 24.11 -17.27
CA ALA A 87 -26.55 25.29 -16.45
C ALA A 87 -25.97 26.61 -16.99
N GLU A 88 -24.96 26.58 -17.89
CA GLU A 88 -24.43 27.80 -18.55
C GLU A 88 -25.00 28.02 -19.98
N TYR A 89 -25.93 27.18 -20.47
CA TYR A 89 -26.50 27.29 -21.84
C TYR A 89 -27.58 28.39 -22.01
N SER A 90 -27.20 29.66 -21.76
CA SER A 90 -28.01 30.84 -22.14
C SER A 90 -27.19 32.11 -22.43
N GLU A 91 -26.00 31.99 -23.03
CA GLU A 91 -25.49 33.08 -23.88
C GLU A 91 -24.65 32.56 -25.07
N SER A 92 -24.81 33.19 -26.24
CA SER A 92 -24.28 32.68 -27.52
C SER A 92 -23.05 33.46 -28.00
N GLY A 93 -21.97 32.77 -28.43
CA GLY A 93 -20.79 33.44 -29.00
C GLY A 93 -19.78 32.50 -29.69
N ALA A 94 -19.86 32.37 -31.01
CA ALA A 94 -19.12 31.39 -31.81
C ALA A 94 -17.60 31.67 -32.03
N THR A 95 -16.94 30.66 -32.63
CA THR A 95 -15.64 30.65 -33.36
C THR A 95 -14.34 30.38 -32.58
N GLY A 96 -13.44 29.57 -33.19
CA GLY A 96 -12.02 29.46 -32.80
C GLY A 96 -11.45 28.04 -32.91
N SER A 97 -10.59 27.78 -33.91
CA SER A 97 -9.95 26.48 -34.17
C SER A 97 -8.74 26.20 -33.26
N ASP A 98 -8.48 24.91 -33.03
CA ASP A 98 -7.18 24.25 -32.73
C ASP A 98 -6.31 24.70 -31.54
N GLY A 99 -5.93 23.73 -30.70
CA GLY A 99 -4.85 23.88 -29.71
C GLY A 99 -4.94 22.95 -28.51
N ASP A 100 -4.10 21.91 -28.47
CA ASP A 100 -3.90 21.05 -27.30
C ASP A 100 -3.43 21.86 -26.07
N THR A 101 -4.19 21.81 -24.97
CA THR A 101 -3.68 21.94 -23.58
C THR A 101 -4.78 21.51 -22.60
N CYS A 102 -4.50 20.54 -21.72
CA CYS A 102 -5.32 20.28 -20.54
C CYS A 102 -5.32 21.49 -19.58
N SER A 103 -6.35 22.32 -19.61
CA SER A 103 -6.53 23.46 -18.71
C SER A 103 -7.96 24.00 -18.73
N GLU A 104 -8.76 23.57 -17.75
CA GLU A 104 -10.16 24.00 -17.62
C GLU A 104 -10.31 25.53 -17.56
N PRO A 105 -11.30 26.12 -18.28
CA PRO A 105 -11.60 27.54 -18.16
C PRO A 105 -12.09 27.89 -16.75
N GLU A 106 -12.75 26.96 -16.05
CA GLU A 106 -13.24 27.13 -14.68
C GLU A 106 -12.11 27.26 -13.66
N MET A 107 -11.09 26.40 -13.72
CA MET A 107 -9.90 26.53 -12.87
C MET A 107 -9.19 27.87 -13.11
N ARG A 108 -9.14 28.35 -14.36
CA ARG A 108 -8.61 29.70 -14.68
C ARG A 108 -9.52 30.83 -14.13
N LYS A 109 -10.85 30.70 -14.22
CA LYS A 109 -11.89 31.59 -13.64
C LYS A 109 -11.69 31.70 -12.11
N ALA A 110 -11.53 30.56 -11.43
CA ALA A 110 -11.29 30.47 -9.98
C ALA A 110 -9.94 31.06 -9.55
N LEU A 111 -8.85 30.75 -10.26
CA LEU A 111 -7.51 31.30 -9.97
C LEU A 111 -7.48 32.82 -10.14
N ARG A 112 -8.13 33.38 -11.18
CA ARG A 112 -8.19 34.83 -11.40
C ARG A 112 -8.91 35.54 -10.25
N LEU A 113 -10.09 35.05 -9.87
CA LEU A 113 -10.89 35.58 -8.75
C LEU A 113 -10.18 35.42 -7.39
N SER A 114 -9.40 34.35 -7.19
CA SER A 114 -8.60 34.18 -5.97
C SER A 114 -7.37 35.11 -5.94
N ARG A 115 -6.86 35.57 -7.08
CA ARG A 115 -5.72 36.50 -7.16
C ARG A 115 -6.16 37.95 -6.99
N GLU A 116 -7.28 38.34 -7.59
CA GLU A 116 -7.86 39.69 -7.46
C GLU A 116 -8.20 40.00 -5.98
N LYS A 117 -8.81 39.03 -5.26
CA LYS A 117 -9.10 39.15 -3.81
C LYS A 117 -7.86 39.20 -2.89
N PHE A 118 -6.67 38.86 -3.37
CA PHE A 118 -5.44 38.89 -2.57
C PHE A 118 -4.85 40.30 -2.51
N TYR A 119 -4.67 40.95 -3.66
CA TYR A 119 -4.13 42.31 -3.73
C TYR A 119 -5.07 43.35 -3.12
N ASP A 120 -6.40 43.15 -3.23
CA ASP A 120 -7.41 44.04 -2.64
C ASP A 120 -7.53 43.92 -1.10
N LYS A 121 -6.78 43.00 -0.48
CA LYS A 121 -6.53 42.95 0.97
C LYS A 121 -5.26 43.69 1.36
N GLN A 122 -4.13 43.45 0.68
CA GLN A 122 -2.85 44.09 1.03
C GLN A 122 -2.94 45.63 1.00
N SER A 123 -3.64 46.19 0.01
CA SER A 123 -3.87 47.64 -0.12
C SER A 123 -4.60 48.30 1.06
N LYS A 124 -5.30 47.52 1.89
CA LYS A 124 -6.08 48.00 3.05
C LYS A 124 -5.33 47.82 4.37
N GLU A 125 -4.35 46.93 4.45
CA GLU A 125 -3.57 46.66 5.67
C GLU A 125 -2.35 47.59 5.82
N GLU A 126 -1.75 48.06 4.71
CA GLU A 126 -0.62 49.01 4.76
C GLU A 126 -1.03 50.42 5.25
N THR A 127 -2.29 50.83 5.08
CA THR A 127 -2.75 52.19 5.41
C THR A 127 -2.78 52.50 6.91
N VAL A 128 -2.75 51.47 7.77
CA VAL A 128 -3.00 51.62 9.23
C VAL A 128 -1.71 51.77 10.05
N ARG A 129 -0.53 51.46 9.50
CA ARG A 129 0.74 51.39 10.28
C ARG A 129 1.66 52.61 10.20
N ASN A 130 1.32 53.66 9.45
CA ASN A 130 2.19 54.83 9.24
C ASN A 130 1.70 56.11 9.94
N ALA A 131 2.05 56.29 11.23
CA ALA A 131 1.69 57.49 12.00
C ALA A 131 2.76 57.97 13.01
N LYS A 132 3.78 58.68 12.48
CA LYS A 132 4.67 59.66 13.14
C LYS A 132 5.63 59.24 14.29
N LEU A 133 6.88 59.69 14.11
CA LEU A 133 7.98 59.79 15.10
C LEU A 133 7.69 60.89 16.17
N PRO A 134 8.44 60.92 17.29
CA PRO A 134 9.61 61.82 17.31
C PRO A 134 10.88 61.28 18.02
N THR A 135 12.04 61.62 17.44
CA THR A 135 13.41 61.63 18.04
C THR A 135 13.69 62.97 18.76
N PRO A 136 14.81 63.20 19.50
CA PRO A 136 16.11 62.49 19.57
C PRO A 136 16.51 62.14 21.05
N SER A 137 17.75 62.13 21.60
CA SER A 137 19.08 62.61 21.16
C SER A 137 20.27 62.11 22.01
N ILE A 138 21.49 62.39 21.53
CA ILE A 138 22.80 62.50 22.24
C ILE A 138 23.54 61.20 22.66
N SER A 139 24.85 61.20 22.35
CA SER A 139 25.90 60.17 22.54
C SER A 139 26.79 60.49 23.78
N PRO A 140 28.01 59.93 23.97
CA PRO A 140 28.65 58.68 23.47
C PRO A 140 29.30 57.84 24.61
N HIS A 141 30.04 56.75 24.30
CA HIS A 141 31.43 56.54 24.76
C HIS A 141 32.11 55.32 24.09
N THR A 142 33.41 55.45 23.82
CA THR A 142 34.38 54.45 23.25
C THR A 142 35.73 54.60 23.98
N PRO A 143 36.77 53.75 23.76
CA PRO A 143 36.90 52.53 22.94
C PRO A 143 36.99 51.26 23.86
N ALA A 144 37.67 50.12 23.66
CA ALA A 144 38.69 49.59 22.72
C ALA A 144 38.70 48.01 22.82
N ARG A 145 39.58 47.18 22.22
CA ARG A 145 40.79 47.36 21.36
C ARG A 145 41.10 46.09 20.53
N GLY A 146 41.17 46.20 19.19
CA GLY A 146 41.96 45.31 18.29
C GLY A 146 41.52 43.84 18.14
N LEU A 147 41.92 43.07 17.12
CA LEU A 147 42.58 43.31 15.81
C LEU A 147 41.84 42.38 14.80
N GLY A 148 41.56 42.72 13.53
CA GLY A 148 42.52 42.90 12.42
C GLY A 148 42.79 41.54 11.73
N TYR A 149 42.71 41.34 10.40
CA TYR A 149 42.64 42.19 9.20
C TYR A 149 41.72 41.52 8.13
N GLN A 150 40.98 42.26 7.27
CA GLN A 150 41.20 42.43 5.80
C GLN A 150 41.47 41.15 4.97
N ARG A 151 41.01 40.95 3.71
CA ARG A 151 40.36 41.80 2.65
C ARG A 151 39.89 40.85 1.51
N THR A 152 39.04 41.16 0.51
CA THR A 152 38.24 42.34 0.09
C THR A 152 36.90 41.81 -0.53
N PHE A 153 36.26 42.52 -1.47
CA PHE A 153 35.15 42.08 -2.33
C PHE A 153 35.24 42.80 -3.70
N PHE A 154 34.46 42.36 -4.71
CA PHE A 154 34.44 42.82 -6.11
C PHE A 154 35.70 42.45 -6.94
N ASP A 155 35.64 42.25 -8.27
CA ASP A 155 34.62 42.67 -9.25
C ASP A 155 34.46 41.68 -10.44
N LYS A 156 33.41 41.92 -11.23
CA LYS A 156 33.14 41.53 -12.64
C LYS A 156 32.30 40.30 -12.97
N THR A 157 31.42 40.58 -13.94
CA THR A 157 30.37 39.75 -14.51
C THR A 157 30.71 39.32 -15.94
N LEU A 158 30.00 38.30 -16.42
CA LEU A 158 29.68 38.02 -17.82
C LEU A 158 30.83 37.98 -18.85
N SER A 159 31.19 36.75 -19.23
CA SER A 159 31.58 36.42 -20.60
C SER A 159 30.93 35.06 -20.91
N GLY A 160 30.14 34.98 -21.97
CA GLY A 160 29.37 33.79 -22.33
C GLY A 160 29.72 33.28 -23.72
N LEU A 161 29.41 31.99 -23.96
CA LEU A 161 29.65 31.23 -25.21
C LEU A 161 31.17 31.06 -25.49
N ASP A 162 31.70 29.88 -25.76
CA ASP A 162 31.12 28.68 -26.40
C ASP A 162 31.97 27.42 -26.04
N ARG A 163 31.47 26.24 -26.43
CA ARG A 163 32.17 24.93 -26.52
C ARG A 163 32.54 24.20 -25.23
N GLY A 164 31.95 23.03 -25.07
CA GLY A 164 32.47 21.96 -24.21
C GLY A 164 31.43 20.90 -23.89
N ARG A 165 31.25 19.89 -24.77
CA ARG A 165 30.63 18.63 -24.33
C ARG A 165 31.54 18.02 -23.27
N ARG A 166 31.13 18.07 -22.00
CA ARG A 166 31.56 17.09 -21.01
C ARG A 166 30.55 15.96 -21.04
N GLU A 167 31.04 14.74 -21.22
CA GLU A 167 30.29 13.55 -20.84
C GLU A 167 30.10 13.58 -19.31
N PRO A 168 28.98 13.07 -18.77
CA PRO A 168 28.81 12.96 -17.32
C PRO A 168 29.80 11.93 -16.79
N ILE A 169 30.86 12.42 -16.15
CA ILE A 169 31.80 11.59 -15.41
C ILE A 169 31.28 11.51 -13.98
N SER A 170 30.86 10.30 -13.57
CA SER A 170 30.32 9.93 -12.26
C SER A 170 28.80 10.06 -12.09
N ASP A 171 28.14 8.90 -11.89
CA ASP A 171 26.81 8.75 -11.27
C ASP A 171 26.90 8.64 -9.73
N ALA A 172 28.05 8.98 -9.12
CA ALA A 172 28.18 8.95 -7.67
C ALA A 172 27.40 10.11 -7.03
N VAL A 173 26.28 9.78 -6.41
CA VAL A 173 25.57 10.67 -5.49
C VAL A 173 26.39 10.78 -4.20
N GLU A 174 27.31 11.75 -4.13
CA GLU A 174 27.98 12.14 -2.89
C GLU A 174 27.00 12.91 -1.98
N GLY A 175 26.05 12.17 -1.41
CA GLY A 175 25.15 12.59 -0.35
C GLY A 175 24.84 11.39 0.54
N GLU A 176 24.65 11.63 1.84
CA GLU A 176 24.21 10.58 2.75
C GLU A 176 22.84 10.06 2.29
N ILE A 177 22.74 8.77 1.95
CA ILE A 177 21.52 8.14 1.41
C ILE A 177 20.30 8.41 2.30
N LEU A 178 20.54 8.48 3.62
CA LEU A 178 19.57 8.86 4.66
C LEU A 178 18.84 10.18 4.34
N GLN A 179 19.52 11.18 3.76
CA GLN A 179 18.93 12.50 3.48
C GLN A 179 18.16 12.58 2.14
N SER A 180 18.12 11.50 1.36
CA SER A 180 17.40 11.47 0.08
C SER A 180 15.89 11.25 0.26
N LYS A 181 15.10 11.90 -0.59
CA LYS A 181 13.62 11.84 -0.58
C LYS A 181 13.06 10.60 -1.28
N ASP A 182 13.95 9.84 -1.91
CA ASP A 182 13.66 8.76 -2.85
C ASP A 182 13.81 7.37 -2.19
N PHE A 183 14.12 7.36 -0.89
CA PHE A 183 14.18 6.17 -0.04
C PHE A 183 13.17 6.26 1.11
N VAL A 184 12.91 5.11 1.73
CA VAL A 184 12.10 4.98 2.95
C VAL A 184 12.85 4.09 3.94
N GLN A 185 12.93 4.54 5.20
CA GLN A 185 13.43 3.73 6.30
C GLN A 185 12.35 2.76 6.77
N VAL A 186 12.76 1.56 7.16
CA VAL A 186 11.90 0.55 7.79
C VAL A 186 12.60 0.08 9.07
N LEU A 187 11.95 0.26 10.22
CA LEU A 187 12.50 -0.13 11.52
C LEU A 187 12.00 -1.52 11.89
N VAL A 188 12.90 -2.51 11.92
CA VAL A 188 12.56 -3.94 12.05
C VAL A 188 12.99 -4.52 13.39
N GLY A 189 12.16 -5.39 13.95
CA GLY A 189 12.41 -6.14 15.17
C GLY A 189 12.38 -5.30 16.46
N PRO A 190 12.54 -5.96 17.62
CA PRO A 190 12.51 -5.28 18.93
C PRO A 190 13.65 -4.27 19.11
N ASN A 191 14.73 -4.41 18.34
CA ASN A 191 15.89 -3.52 18.35
C ASN A 191 15.76 -2.34 17.36
N SER A 192 14.68 -2.26 16.57
CA SER A 192 14.47 -1.22 15.54
C SER A 192 15.63 -1.10 14.55
N GLN A 193 16.10 -2.24 14.03
CA GLN A 193 17.15 -2.28 13.02
C GLN A 193 16.70 -1.58 11.74
N VAL A 194 17.49 -0.63 11.25
CA VAL A 194 17.16 0.18 10.08
C VAL A 194 17.43 -0.61 8.80
N SER A 195 16.37 -1.04 8.11
CA SER A 195 16.42 -1.32 6.68
C SER A 195 16.10 -0.04 5.89
N THR A 196 16.58 0.07 4.66
CA THR A 196 16.35 1.23 3.78
C THR A 196 16.01 0.72 2.39
N LEU A 197 14.80 1.05 1.92
CA LEU A 197 14.27 0.59 0.63
C LEU A 197 14.08 1.77 -0.31
N GLN A 198 14.19 1.53 -1.62
CA GLN A 198 13.76 2.49 -2.63
C GLN A 198 12.26 2.76 -2.49
N LYS A 199 11.90 4.05 -2.55
CA LYS A 199 10.53 4.50 -2.33
C LYS A 199 9.57 3.97 -3.39
N GLU A 200 9.97 3.99 -4.66
CA GLU A 200 9.12 3.59 -5.79
C GLU A 200 8.62 2.15 -5.65
N SER A 201 9.47 1.26 -5.11
CA SER A 201 9.23 -0.16 -4.84
C SER A 201 8.08 -0.44 -3.85
N ILE A 202 7.85 0.47 -2.90
CA ILE A 202 6.93 0.26 -1.76
C ILE A 202 5.77 1.26 -1.68
N TRP A 203 5.93 2.46 -2.23
CA TRP A 203 5.03 3.61 -2.06
C TRP A 203 3.62 3.44 -2.64
N ASN A 204 3.49 2.50 -3.58
CA ASN A 204 2.24 2.18 -4.29
C ASN A 204 1.67 0.80 -3.91
N ARG A 205 2.26 0.09 -2.93
CA ARG A 205 1.77 -1.23 -2.48
C ARG A 205 0.51 -1.06 -1.62
N PRO A 206 -0.66 -1.65 -1.99
CA PRO A 206 -1.93 -1.37 -1.30
C PRO A 206 -1.93 -1.66 0.21
N TYR A 207 -1.22 -2.70 0.65
CA TYR A 207 -1.12 -3.09 2.07
C TYR A 207 -0.38 -2.06 2.94
N PHE A 208 0.54 -1.26 2.37
CA PHE A 208 1.15 -0.13 3.09
C PHE A 208 0.41 1.19 2.85
N ARG A 209 -0.32 1.31 1.75
CA ARG A 209 -1.03 2.53 1.38
C ARG A 209 -2.19 2.29 0.41
N ASP A 210 -3.41 2.38 0.93
CA ASP A 210 -4.65 2.39 0.14
C ASP A 210 -5.62 3.48 0.62
N PRO A 211 -5.85 4.55 -0.17
CA PRO A 211 -6.76 5.62 0.22
C PRO A 211 -8.24 5.18 0.28
N ARG A 212 -8.60 4.02 -0.30
CA ARG A 212 -9.97 3.47 -0.24
C ARG A 212 -10.31 2.93 1.16
N PHE A 213 -9.32 2.39 1.86
CA PHE A 213 -9.43 1.84 3.21
C PHE A 213 -8.85 2.78 4.28
N GLY A 214 -8.43 4.00 3.90
CA GLY A 214 -7.77 4.95 4.80
C GLY A 214 -6.36 4.54 5.24
N ILE A 215 -5.77 3.50 4.63
CA ILE A 215 -4.45 2.98 4.98
C ILE A 215 -3.39 3.92 4.42
N ASN A 216 -2.54 4.45 5.29
CA ASN A 216 -1.28 5.08 4.93
C ASN A 216 -0.29 4.91 6.08
N LEU A 217 0.62 3.95 5.94
CA LEU A 217 1.62 3.61 6.96
C LEU A 217 2.93 4.40 6.78
N PHE A 218 2.97 5.37 5.87
CA PHE A 218 4.13 6.23 5.64
C PHE A 218 4.00 7.57 6.36
N ASP A 219 4.99 7.88 7.19
CA ASP A 219 5.12 9.15 7.91
C ASP A 219 6.54 9.71 7.75
N HIS A 220 6.80 10.92 8.27
CA HIS A 220 8.15 11.46 8.38
C HIS A 220 8.75 11.22 9.77
N ASN A 221 10.05 10.90 9.85
CA ASN A 221 10.81 10.93 11.09
C ASN A 221 11.26 12.38 11.45
N ASP A 222 11.92 12.56 12.59
CA ASP A 222 12.40 13.88 13.06
C ASP A 222 13.38 14.58 12.09
N ASP A 223 14.12 13.79 11.30
CA ASP A 223 15.04 14.28 10.25
C ASP A 223 14.33 14.61 8.92
N GLY A 224 13.02 14.37 8.82
CA GLY A 224 12.22 14.59 7.61
C GLY A 224 12.32 13.47 6.56
N ILE A 225 12.92 12.33 6.91
CA ILE A 225 13.05 11.13 6.07
C ILE A 225 11.72 10.36 6.12
N TRP A 226 11.34 9.69 5.04
CA TRP A 226 10.17 8.81 5.04
C TRP A 226 10.43 7.55 5.87
N ASN A 227 9.46 7.13 6.68
CA ASN A 227 9.50 5.93 7.52
C ASN A 227 8.21 5.11 7.34
N LEU A 228 8.33 3.77 7.28
CA LEU A 228 7.21 2.83 7.25
C LEU A 228 6.84 2.38 8.67
N GLN A 229 5.73 2.89 9.19
CA GLN A 229 5.16 2.54 10.49
C GLN A 229 4.11 1.41 10.35
N HIS A 230 4.54 0.18 10.13
CA HIS A 230 3.65 -1.00 10.20
C HIS A 230 3.81 -1.70 11.57
N PRO A 231 2.72 -1.96 12.33
CA PRO A 231 2.81 -2.39 13.74
C PRO A 231 3.54 -3.73 13.92
N ALA A 232 3.35 -4.69 13.02
CA ALA A 232 3.99 -6.01 13.11
C ALA A 232 5.51 -5.99 12.84
N LEU A 233 6.11 -4.88 12.38
CA LEU A 233 7.57 -4.81 12.12
C LEU A 233 8.39 -5.07 13.38
N VAL A 234 7.88 -4.70 14.56
CA VAL A 234 8.53 -4.94 15.87
C VAL A 234 8.56 -6.44 16.20
N GLU A 235 7.69 -7.25 15.61
CA GLU A 235 7.53 -8.70 15.81
C GLU A 235 8.17 -9.55 14.70
N ILE A 236 8.87 -8.93 13.75
CA ILE A 236 9.57 -9.58 12.64
C ILE A 236 11.06 -9.56 12.92
N ASP A 237 11.76 -10.68 12.69
CA ASP A 237 13.22 -10.69 12.81
C ASP A 237 13.86 -9.91 11.65
N PRO A 238 14.86 -9.05 11.89
CA PRO A 238 15.60 -8.39 10.82
C PRO A 238 16.20 -9.34 9.77
N GLU A 239 16.51 -10.60 10.13
CA GLU A 239 16.99 -11.61 9.19
C GLU A 239 15.85 -12.13 8.29
N ASP A 240 14.67 -12.43 8.84
CA ASP A 240 13.47 -12.81 8.05
C ASP A 240 13.01 -11.68 7.10
N PHE A 241 13.15 -10.42 7.53
CA PHE A 241 12.72 -9.26 6.74
C PHE A 241 13.55 -9.05 5.46
N VAL A 242 14.77 -9.61 5.36
CA VAL A 242 15.60 -9.50 4.15
C VAL A 242 14.84 -10.01 2.93
N PHE A 243 14.09 -11.10 3.05
CA PHE A 243 13.32 -11.68 1.93
C PHE A 243 12.14 -10.78 1.52
N ALA A 244 11.52 -10.07 2.47
CA ALA A 244 10.49 -9.08 2.15
C ALA A 244 11.08 -7.82 1.48
N ALA A 245 12.26 -7.38 1.91
CA ALA A 245 12.99 -6.30 1.26
C ALA A 245 13.35 -6.64 -0.20
N GLU A 246 13.98 -7.80 -0.43
CA GLU A 246 14.34 -8.30 -1.76
C GLU A 246 13.13 -8.44 -2.69
N TYR A 247 12.01 -8.97 -2.19
CA TYR A 247 10.77 -9.09 -2.95
C TYR A 247 10.17 -7.72 -3.28
N LEU A 248 10.16 -6.78 -2.33
CA LEU A 248 9.63 -5.44 -2.55
C LEU A 248 10.42 -4.69 -3.64
N GLU A 249 11.75 -4.78 -3.63
CA GLU A 249 12.61 -4.09 -4.59
C GLU A 249 12.78 -4.79 -5.94
N SER A 250 12.77 -6.13 -5.99
CA SER A 250 13.14 -6.90 -7.20
C SER A 250 12.07 -7.87 -7.72
N GLY A 251 10.95 -8.04 -7.00
CA GLY A 251 9.88 -8.96 -7.37
C GLY A 251 10.16 -10.44 -7.06
N GLY A 252 11.24 -10.76 -6.36
CA GLY A 252 11.60 -12.11 -5.93
C GLY A 252 12.71 -12.09 -4.88
N PHE A 253 12.87 -13.18 -4.13
CA PHE A 253 13.77 -13.25 -2.96
C PHE A 253 14.58 -14.56 -2.91
N GLY A 254 15.75 -14.52 -2.27
CA GLY A 254 16.59 -15.68 -1.99
C GLY A 254 17.07 -16.45 -3.23
N TYR A 255 17.32 -17.76 -3.08
CA TYR A 255 17.65 -18.63 -4.21
C TYR A 255 16.47 -18.68 -5.20
N ARG A 256 16.76 -18.40 -6.47
CA ARG A 256 15.75 -18.39 -7.56
C ARG A 256 15.69 -19.72 -8.32
N TYR A 257 16.79 -20.47 -8.31
CA TYR A 257 16.97 -21.75 -9.01
C TYR A 257 17.99 -22.61 -8.22
N PRO A 258 17.60 -23.19 -7.07
CA PRO A 258 18.48 -24.09 -6.32
C PRO A 258 18.89 -25.31 -7.17
N GLN A 259 20.14 -25.74 -7.07
CA GLN A 259 20.75 -26.77 -7.93
C GLN A 259 21.13 -28.06 -7.20
N ASP A 260 21.27 -28.02 -5.88
CA ASP A 260 21.50 -29.21 -5.04
C ASP A 260 20.63 -29.22 -3.78
N GLY A 261 20.67 -30.31 -3.02
CA GLY A 261 19.82 -30.51 -1.85
C GLY A 261 20.04 -29.49 -0.72
N GLY A 262 21.23 -28.90 -0.60
CA GLY A 262 21.50 -27.86 0.40
C GLY A 262 20.90 -26.52 -0.04
N GLU A 263 21.06 -26.15 -1.31
CA GLU A 263 20.37 -24.97 -1.86
C GLU A 263 18.83 -25.15 -1.83
N MET A 264 18.31 -26.37 -1.96
CA MET A 264 16.87 -26.68 -1.82
C MET A 264 16.37 -26.49 -0.38
N GLU A 265 17.09 -27.03 0.61
CA GLU A 265 16.79 -26.88 2.05
C GLU A 265 16.79 -25.39 2.45
N GLU A 266 17.85 -24.65 2.07
CA GLU A 266 17.92 -23.21 2.32
C GLU A 266 16.83 -22.44 1.56
N ALA A 267 16.52 -22.80 0.31
CA ALA A 267 15.44 -22.16 -0.46
C ALA A 267 14.06 -22.41 0.15
N PHE A 268 13.80 -23.59 0.72
CA PHE A 268 12.56 -23.87 1.45
C PHE A 268 12.48 -23.06 2.74
N ALA A 269 13.54 -23.05 3.55
CA ALA A 269 13.61 -22.25 4.78
C ALA A 269 13.36 -20.75 4.50
N GLN A 270 13.97 -20.21 3.44
CA GLN A 270 13.71 -18.85 2.95
C GLN A 270 12.22 -18.63 2.61
N CYS A 271 11.54 -19.61 2.01
CA CYS A 271 10.11 -19.52 1.71
C CYS A 271 9.24 -19.56 2.97
N VAL A 272 9.62 -20.31 4.00
CA VAL A 272 8.94 -20.34 5.30
C VAL A 272 9.06 -18.99 6.03
N SER A 273 10.26 -18.42 6.13
CA SER A 273 10.48 -17.08 6.69
C SER A 273 9.75 -15.99 5.89
N ALA A 274 9.86 -16.04 4.56
CA ALA A 274 9.15 -15.14 3.66
C ALA A 274 7.63 -15.20 3.86
N TRP A 275 7.05 -16.40 4.03
CA TRP A 275 5.62 -16.59 4.26
C TRP A 275 5.13 -15.87 5.52
N PHE A 276 5.74 -16.14 6.68
CA PHE A 276 5.27 -15.56 7.94
C PHE A 276 5.55 -14.06 8.05
N THR A 277 6.61 -13.55 7.41
CA THR A 277 6.84 -12.10 7.26
C THR A 277 5.77 -11.47 6.35
N ALA A 278 5.40 -12.12 5.24
CA ALA A 278 4.36 -11.64 4.34
C ALA A 278 2.96 -11.67 4.97
N GLU A 279 2.62 -12.74 5.72
CA GLU A 279 1.38 -12.89 6.49
C GLU A 279 1.25 -11.76 7.54
N LYS A 280 2.32 -11.49 8.31
CA LYS A 280 2.39 -10.40 9.29
C LYS A 280 2.25 -8.99 8.68
N LEU A 281 2.70 -8.79 7.43
CA LEU A 281 2.69 -7.49 6.74
C LEU A 281 1.52 -7.31 5.74
N GLY A 282 0.64 -8.30 5.61
CA GLY A 282 -0.46 -8.27 4.65
C GLY A 282 -0.03 -8.34 3.17
N MET A 283 1.20 -8.79 2.90
CA MET A 283 1.84 -8.83 1.57
C MET A 283 1.33 -10.01 0.74
N SER A 284 0.04 -9.97 0.41
CA SER A 284 -0.66 -11.02 -0.36
C SER A 284 0.01 -11.36 -1.70
N ASP A 285 0.63 -10.38 -2.37
CA ASP A 285 1.42 -10.57 -3.60
C ASP A 285 2.68 -11.41 -3.36
N MET A 286 3.36 -11.19 -2.24
CA MET A 286 4.50 -12.00 -1.79
C MET A 286 4.05 -13.40 -1.36
N MET A 287 2.89 -13.53 -0.72
CA MET A 287 2.32 -14.84 -0.32
C MET A 287 2.01 -15.71 -1.55
N ASP A 288 1.39 -15.15 -2.60
CA ASP A 288 1.20 -15.89 -3.86
C ASP A 288 2.55 -16.25 -4.53
N HIS A 289 3.54 -15.35 -4.50
CA HIS A 289 4.87 -15.65 -5.06
C HIS A 289 5.63 -16.74 -4.28
N VAL A 290 5.49 -16.81 -2.95
CA VAL A 290 6.02 -17.92 -2.14
C VAL A 290 5.43 -19.26 -2.62
N VAL A 291 4.13 -19.31 -2.87
CA VAL A 291 3.46 -20.51 -3.37
C VAL A 291 3.93 -20.87 -4.78
N GLU A 292 4.04 -19.91 -5.70
CA GLU A 292 4.58 -20.15 -7.05
C GLU A 292 6.02 -20.69 -7.03
N LYS A 293 6.84 -20.22 -6.09
CA LYS A 293 8.23 -20.67 -5.90
C LYS A 293 8.31 -22.09 -5.35
N LEU A 294 7.42 -22.44 -4.40
CA LEU A 294 7.28 -23.80 -3.88
C LEU A 294 6.75 -24.77 -4.94
N GLU A 295 5.66 -24.43 -5.62
CA GLU A 295 5.05 -25.23 -6.70
C GLU A 295 5.99 -25.41 -7.92
N GLY A 296 6.95 -24.49 -8.14
CA GLY A 296 7.70 -24.39 -9.39
C GLY A 296 9.18 -24.79 -9.36
N CYS A 297 9.88 -24.70 -8.22
CA CYS A 297 11.34 -24.92 -8.20
C CYS A 297 11.94 -25.40 -6.86
N ILE A 298 11.15 -25.96 -5.94
CA ILE A 298 11.65 -26.48 -4.65
C ILE A 298 11.12 -27.90 -4.42
N GLU A 299 12.02 -28.84 -4.15
CA GLU A 299 11.70 -30.21 -3.69
C GLU A 299 12.02 -30.31 -2.18
N PRO A 300 11.04 -30.10 -1.28
CA PRO A 300 11.29 -29.98 0.16
C PRO A 300 11.39 -31.33 0.89
N GLU A 301 12.11 -31.38 2.02
CA GLU A 301 12.13 -32.58 2.86
C GLU A 301 10.77 -32.81 3.53
N MET A 302 10.35 -34.08 3.61
CA MET A 302 9.09 -34.50 4.23
C MET A 302 8.92 -33.98 5.67
N GLN A 303 9.98 -33.92 6.48
CA GLN A 303 9.87 -33.41 7.85
C GLN A 303 9.57 -31.90 7.88
N ASP A 304 10.16 -31.13 6.97
CA ASP A 304 9.94 -29.69 6.86
C ASP A 304 8.57 -29.35 6.28
N VAL A 305 8.10 -30.11 5.28
CA VAL A 305 6.69 -30.03 4.82
C VAL A 305 5.72 -30.23 5.98
N LEU A 306 5.98 -31.22 6.85
CA LEU A 306 5.13 -31.52 8.00
C LEU A 306 5.22 -30.45 9.11
N VAL A 307 6.40 -29.85 9.33
CA VAL A 307 6.58 -28.71 10.25
C VAL A 307 5.84 -27.47 9.72
N PHE A 308 6.02 -27.12 8.44
CA PHE A 308 5.40 -25.95 7.83
C PHE A 308 3.88 -26.11 7.72
N ALA A 309 3.38 -27.30 7.34
CA ALA A 309 1.95 -27.61 7.37
C ALA A 309 1.36 -27.44 8.78
N TYR A 310 2.03 -27.94 9.82
CA TYR A 310 1.58 -27.73 11.19
C TYR A 310 1.48 -26.23 11.54
N GLN A 311 2.47 -25.42 11.16
CA GLN A 311 2.46 -23.97 11.40
C GLN A 311 1.35 -23.25 10.62
N VAL A 312 1.18 -23.52 9.32
CA VAL A 312 0.19 -22.88 8.43
C VAL A 312 -1.26 -23.25 8.77
N TYR A 313 -1.50 -24.45 9.30
CA TYR A 313 -2.82 -24.85 9.81
C TYR A 313 -3.07 -24.42 11.27
N VAL A 314 -2.05 -23.92 11.98
CA VAL A 314 -2.18 -23.26 13.30
C VAL A 314 -2.25 -21.73 13.20
N SER A 315 -1.78 -21.14 12.09
CA SER A 315 -1.90 -19.69 11.85
C SER A 315 -3.37 -19.26 11.70
N GLN A 316 -3.64 -17.96 11.78
CA GLN A 316 -5.01 -17.46 11.67
C GLN A 316 -5.55 -17.74 10.27
N ASN A 317 -6.74 -18.33 10.16
CA ASN A 317 -7.38 -18.56 8.87
C ASN A 317 -7.91 -17.22 8.33
N THR A 318 -7.10 -16.57 7.49
CA THR A 318 -7.40 -15.29 6.82
C THR A 318 -8.34 -15.46 5.62
N ALA A 319 -8.59 -16.70 5.20
CA ALA A 319 -9.29 -17.06 3.97
C ALA A 319 -8.71 -16.44 2.68
N LEU A 320 -7.45 -16.00 2.70
CA LEU A 320 -6.75 -15.50 1.51
C LEU A 320 -6.54 -16.62 0.47
N PRO A 321 -6.68 -16.35 -0.85
CA PRO A 321 -6.45 -17.35 -1.90
C PRO A 321 -5.07 -18.00 -1.82
N SER A 322 -4.02 -17.24 -1.50
CA SER A 322 -2.66 -17.72 -1.28
C SER A 322 -2.58 -18.72 -0.10
N GLN A 323 -3.25 -18.43 1.04
CA GLN A 323 -3.28 -19.35 2.19
C GLN A 323 -4.05 -20.64 1.85
N VAL A 324 -5.09 -20.56 1.02
CA VAL A 324 -5.79 -21.75 0.49
C VAL A 324 -4.86 -22.57 -0.41
N ARG A 325 -4.17 -21.94 -1.39
CA ARG A 325 -3.21 -22.65 -2.26
C ARG A 325 -2.07 -23.29 -1.46
N LEU A 326 -1.50 -22.60 -0.47
CA LEU A 326 -0.43 -23.17 0.35
C LEU A 326 -0.91 -24.37 1.18
N LYS A 327 -2.09 -24.27 1.81
CA LYS A 327 -2.71 -25.40 2.52
C LYS A 327 -2.93 -26.60 1.60
N ASP A 328 -3.32 -26.34 0.36
CA ASP A 328 -3.59 -27.32 -0.69
C ASP A 328 -2.30 -28.03 -1.17
N TYR A 329 -1.25 -27.26 -1.47
CA TYR A 329 0.08 -27.74 -1.82
C TYR A 329 0.66 -28.65 -0.72
N LEU A 330 0.69 -28.15 0.53
CA LEU A 330 1.23 -28.91 1.67
C LEU A 330 0.42 -30.18 1.96
N ALA A 331 -0.91 -30.14 1.81
CA ALA A 331 -1.75 -31.34 1.92
C ALA A 331 -1.50 -32.34 0.78
N MET A 332 -1.18 -31.88 -0.43
CA MET A 332 -0.82 -32.74 -1.56
C MET A 332 0.50 -33.48 -1.30
N CYS A 333 1.58 -32.76 -0.97
CA CYS A 333 2.90 -33.36 -0.70
C CYS A 333 2.82 -34.42 0.42
N ILE A 334 1.98 -34.19 1.44
CA ILE A 334 1.74 -35.14 2.52
C ILE A 334 0.88 -36.34 2.08
N ALA A 335 -0.12 -36.13 1.22
CA ALA A 335 -0.96 -37.20 0.69
C ALA A 335 -0.20 -38.14 -0.26
N GLU A 336 0.70 -37.61 -1.09
CA GLU A 336 1.55 -38.36 -2.01
C GLU A 336 2.56 -39.24 -1.24
N ASN A 337 3.24 -38.66 -0.25
CA ASN A 337 4.23 -39.36 0.58
C ASN A 337 3.61 -40.10 1.78
N TRP A 338 2.28 -40.24 1.84
CA TRP A 338 1.52 -40.72 3.01
C TRP A 338 2.07 -42.01 3.65
N TRP A 339 2.50 -42.97 2.84
CA TRP A 339 3.00 -44.25 3.37
C TRP A 339 4.38 -44.10 4.00
N ILE A 340 5.25 -43.23 3.47
CA ILE A 340 6.57 -42.96 4.05
C ILE A 340 6.41 -42.31 5.43
N TYR A 341 5.47 -41.36 5.58
CA TYR A 341 5.10 -40.79 6.87
C TYR A 341 4.53 -41.80 7.88
N LEU A 342 4.06 -42.98 7.46
CA LEU A 342 3.59 -44.03 8.38
C LEU A 342 4.63 -45.11 8.66
N ASP A 343 5.46 -45.43 7.67
CA ASP A 343 6.41 -46.56 7.71
C ASP A 343 7.80 -46.15 8.23
N ASP A 344 8.13 -44.85 8.26
CA ASP A 344 9.36 -44.34 8.87
C ASP A 344 9.20 -44.14 10.39
N ASP A 345 10.00 -44.86 11.19
CA ASP A 345 10.02 -44.79 12.66
C ASP A 345 10.29 -43.35 13.20
N ASN A 346 11.01 -42.53 12.45
CA ASN A 346 11.38 -41.16 12.85
C ASN A 346 10.23 -40.16 12.60
N LEU A 347 9.51 -40.32 11.48
CA LEU A 347 8.42 -39.41 11.07
C LEU A 347 7.07 -39.79 11.70
N SER A 348 6.77 -41.09 11.78
CA SER A 348 5.42 -41.60 12.06
C SER A 348 4.83 -41.16 13.39
N SER A 349 5.63 -41.06 14.44
CA SER A 349 5.15 -40.62 15.76
C SER A 349 4.70 -39.16 15.77
N ASP A 350 5.54 -38.25 15.24
CA ASP A 350 5.27 -36.81 15.11
C ASP A 350 4.15 -36.53 14.09
N PHE A 351 4.15 -37.22 12.95
CA PHE A 351 3.10 -37.16 11.94
C PHE A 351 1.72 -37.51 12.51
N ILE A 352 1.61 -38.69 13.15
CA ILE A 352 0.35 -39.15 13.74
C ILE A 352 -0.13 -38.22 14.87
N GLU A 353 0.78 -37.60 15.62
CA GLU A 353 0.42 -36.60 16.64
C GLU A 353 -0.06 -35.28 16.02
N LYS A 354 0.66 -34.73 15.04
CA LYS A 354 0.31 -33.48 14.34
C LYS A 354 -1.03 -33.57 13.62
N VAL A 355 -1.27 -34.64 12.85
CA VAL A 355 -2.53 -34.84 12.13
C VAL A 355 -3.71 -34.93 13.11
N LYS A 356 -3.60 -35.70 14.20
CA LYS A 356 -4.65 -35.79 15.24
C LYS A 356 -4.94 -34.48 15.97
N ARG A 357 -3.96 -33.56 16.03
CA ARG A 357 -4.14 -32.21 16.61
C ARG A 357 -4.83 -31.25 15.63
N LEU A 358 -4.81 -31.53 14.32
CA LEU A 358 -5.27 -30.63 13.26
C LEU A 358 -6.29 -31.33 12.33
N PRO A 359 -7.58 -31.46 12.74
CA PRO A 359 -8.61 -32.11 11.93
C PRO A 359 -8.88 -31.47 10.57
N GLU A 360 -8.48 -30.20 10.38
CA GLU A 360 -8.51 -29.55 9.05
C GLU A 360 -7.43 -30.12 8.12
N LEU A 361 -6.20 -30.28 8.62
CA LEU A 361 -5.10 -30.91 7.89
C LEU A 361 -5.42 -32.39 7.60
N GLU A 362 -5.97 -33.13 8.58
CA GLU A 362 -6.43 -34.52 8.38
C GLU A 362 -7.48 -34.62 7.26
N ARG A 363 -8.47 -33.72 7.25
CA ARG A 363 -9.51 -33.61 6.21
C ARG A 363 -8.88 -33.42 4.82
N ASP A 364 -7.94 -32.47 4.70
CA ASP A 364 -7.42 -32.05 3.39
C ASP A 364 -6.43 -33.07 2.81
N ILE A 365 -5.61 -33.70 3.66
CA ILE A 365 -4.78 -34.85 3.26
C ILE A 365 -5.68 -35.99 2.74
N TYR A 366 -6.77 -36.34 3.43
CA TYR A 366 -7.68 -37.39 2.95
C TYR A 366 -8.42 -37.02 1.65
N GLN A 367 -8.73 -35.74 1.43
CA GLN A 367 -9.30 -35.29 0.15
C GLN A 367 -8.32 -35.49 -1.01
N ARG A 368 -7.01 -35.24 -0.81
CA ARG A 368 -5.97 -35.46 -1.84
C ARG A 368 -5.52 -36.91 -1.99
N ARG A 369 -5.62 -37.71 -0.93
CA ARG A 369 -5.36 -39.15 -0.98
C ARG A 369 -6.48 -39.95 -1.65
N LEU A 370 -7.73 -39.46 -1.63
CA LEU A 370 -8.87 -40.17 -2.21
C LEU A 370 -8.73 -40.44 -3.74
N PRO A 371 -8.34 -39.48 -4.60
CA PRO A 371 -8.06 -39.73 -6.01
C PRO A 371 -7.05 -40.88 -6.24
N ALA A 372 -5.89 -40.85 -5.59
CA ALA A 372 -4.85 -41.88 -5.74
C ALA A 372 -5.32 -43.28 -5.24
N LEU A 373 -6.19 -43.32 -4.23
CA LEU A 373 -6.83 -44.57 -3.78
C LEU A 373 -7.84 -45.10 -4.80
N LEU A 374 -8.60 -44.22 -5.47
CA LEU A 374 -9.54 -44.62 -6.52
C LEU A 374 -8.81 -45.11 -7.78
N GLU A 375 -7.74 -44.41 -8.19
CA GLU A 375 -6.90 -44.79 -9.34
C GLU A 375 -6.31 -46.20 -9.16
N ARG A 376 -5.75 -46.50 -7.98
CA ARG A 376 -5.26 -47.83 -7.64
C ARG A 376 -6.36 -48.90 -7.70
N LEU A 377 -7.55 -48.60 -7.18
CA LEU A 377 -8.69 -49.52 -7.20
C LEU A 377 -9.22 -49.78 -8.63
N SER A 378 -9.02 -48.87 -9.58
CA SER A 378 -9.30 -49.11 -11.01
C SER A 378 -8.18 -49.88 -11.72
N GLY A 379 -6.90 -49.61 -11.41
CA GLY A 379 -5.78 -50.35 -11.98
C GLY A 379 -5.83 -51.84 -11.62
N ASP A 380 -6.13 -52.15 -10.36
CA ASP A 380 -6.35 -53.52 -9.87
C ASP A 380 -7.53 -54.25 -10.57
N GLN A 381 -8.37 -53.55 -11.36
CA GLN A 381 -9.44 -54.17 -12.17
C GLN A 381 -9.00 -54.48 -13.61
N GLU A 382 -8.28 -53.59 -14.29
CA GLU A 382 -7.90 -53.80 -15.70
C GLU A 382 -6.96 -55.01 -15.89
N ASP A 383 -5.99 -55.19 -14.98
CA ASP A 383 -5.12 -56.38 -14.98
C ASP A 383 -5.92 -57.69 -14.78
N SER A 384 -7.06 -57.64 -14.07
CA SER A 384 -7.86 -58.82 -13.72
C SER A 384 -8.71 -59.39 -14.87
N GLU A 385 -8.96 -58.62 -15.93
CA GLU A 385 -9.73 -59.09 -17.09
C GLU A 385 -8.86 -59.75 -18.18
N THR A 386 -7.53 -59.83 -17.99
CA THR A 386 -6.59 -60.34 -19.01
C THR A 386 -6.13 -61.80 -18.82
N GLU A 387 -6.44 -62.46 -17.70
CA GLU A 387 -6.07 -63.87 -17.44
C GLU A 387 -7.10 -64.92 -17.92
N THR A 388 -8.03 -64.57 -18.82
CA THR A 388 -9.00 -65.53 -19.38
C THR A 388 -9.13 -65.51 -20.90
N ASP A 389 -8.26 -66.26 -21.59
CA ASP A 389 -8.42 -66.73 -22.99
C ASP A 389 -7.69 -68.07 -23.20
#